data_AF-I0GQJ0-F1
#
_entry.id   AF-I0GQJ0-F1
#
_cell.length_a   1.000
_cell.length_b   1.000
_cell.length_c   1.000
_cell.angle_alpha   90.00
_cell.angle_beta   90.00
_cell.angle_gamma   90.00
#
_symmetry.space_group_name_H-M   'P 1'
#
loop_
_entity.id
_entity.type
_entity.pdbx_description
1 polymer ?
#
loop_
_entity_poly.entity_id
_entity_poly.type
_entity_poly.pdbx_seq_one_letter_code
_entity_poly.pdbx_strand_id
1 'polypeptide(L)'
;MLEDYQHDYSKVYSWLSWGGLILPEVVRNKDGSLMGFIRYGQPAETTADEISLDYPKGWGMWLDRHHFAGDNTETLCLLWNPIRRGSNFPAVNLCEGIWRGSEAEEDYFRKVLMELSRKVPGGLVLQREQILSYLQSTLEMQFCEVTMPEIPLYLDAVLSKDMEFKVYDPHGRDRNRFTIRGKDIAVTSIKVSLQESKLDMVLKAFRQMDYRFCRRCLFMPEDNLRQELRKMTAKWCPKRQSVRDYMLSKQAGSGGMISDTLVFALDSGVAEEYHRYIREILEAVEVPFVVEDYNSKQCWWGTLPGMFRANGKILPRREKNWQDFLGLKGVEKASV
;
A
#
# COMPACT_ATOMS: atom_id res chain seq x y z
N MET A 1 28.84 16.71 20.22
CA MET A 1 29.40 16.25 18.93
C MET A 1 28.83 14.90 18.45
N LEU A 2 27.94 14.25 19.21
CA LEU A 2 27.20 13.04 18.76
C LEU A 2 25.67 13.26 18.68
N GLU A 3 25.16 14.42 19.13
CA GLU A 3 23.73 14.77 19.03
C GLU A 3 23.29 14.94 17.58
N ASP A 4 24.14 15.52 16.71
CA ASP A 4 23.87 15.69 15.27
C ASP A 4 23.78 14.36 14.48
N TYR A 5 24.20 13.25 15.09
CA TYR A 5 24.13 11.90 14.51
C TYR A 5 23.02 11.03 15.12
N GLN A 6 22.25 11.55 16.08
CA GLN A 6 21.09 10.84 16.58
C GLN A 6 19.98 10.91 15.53
N HIS A 7 19.41 9.76 15.18
CA HIS A 7 18.22 9.72 14.35
C HIS A 7 17.10 10.47 15.09
N ASP A 8 16.70 11.62 14.55
CA ASP A 8 15.49 12.28 15.00
C ASP A 8 14.30 11.47 14.46
N TYR A 9 13.81 10.57 15.31
CA TYR A 9 12.67 9.71 15.03
C TYR A 9 11.35 10.49 14.92
N SER A 10 11.33 11.78 15.29
CA SER A 10 10.18 12.66 15.06
C SER A 10 10.13 13.18 13.62
N LYS A 11 11.21 13.05 12.84
CA LYS A 11 11.26 13.51 11.45
C LYS A 11 10.85 12.42 10.47
N VAL A 12 9.97 12.78 9.55
CA VAL A 12 9.39 11.85 8.57
C VAL A 12 10.42 11.33 7.56
N TYR A 13 11.32 12.19 7.06
CA TYR A 13 12.37 11.80 6.10
C TYR A 13 13.29 10.68 6.61
N SER A 14 13.47 10.57 7.94
CA SER A 14 14.27 9.52 8.58
C SER A 14 13.70 8.12 8.36
N TRP A 15 12.39 8.03 8.11
CA TRP A 15 11.67 6.78 7.94
C TRP A 15 11.35 6.47 6.47
N LEU A 16 11.11 7.50 5.66
CA LEU A 16 10.76 7.32 4.25
C LEU A 16 11.92 6.71 3.45
N SER A 17 11.57 5.72 2.62
CA SER A 17 12.51 5.08 1.70
C SER A 17 12.68 5.84 0.39
N TRP A 18 11.91 6.90 0.14
CA TRP A 18 11.86 7.61 -1.13
C TRP A 18 13.20 8.27 -1.45
N GLY A 19 13.83 7.86 -2.56
CA GLY A 19 15.16 8.35 -2.95
C GLY A 19 15.06 9.43 -4.02
N GLY A 20 14.96 9.04 -5.29
CA GLY A 20 14.97 10.00 -6.41
C GLY A 20 14.28 9.49 -7.66
N LEU A 21 13.83 10.41 -8.51
CA LEU A 21 13.28 10.09 -9.82
C LEU A 21 14.44 9.79 -10.78
N ILE A 22 14.57 8.54 -11.23
CA ILE A 22 15.67 8.10 -12.10
C ILE A 22 15.26 7.94 -13.56
N LEU A 23 13.97 7.77 -13.81
CA LEU A 23 13.29 7.85 -15.12
C LEU A 23 11.99 8.63 -14.90
N PRO A 24 11.37 9.23 -15.93
CA PRO A 24 10.11 9.97 -15.77
C PRO A 24 9.04 9.21 -14.98
N GLU A 25 8.99 7.89 -15.09
CA GLU A 25 7.99 7.00 -14.47
C GLU A 25 8.50 6.24 -13.23
N VAL A 26 9.81 6.27 -12.95
CA VAL A 26 10.45 5.37 -11.97
C VAL A 26 11.18 6.14 -10.88
N VAL A 27 10.78 5.87 -9.64
CA VAL A 27 11.48 6.31 -8.44
C VAL A 27 12.38 5.19 -7.94
N ARG A 28 13.64 5.50 -7.67
CA ARG A 28 14.56 4.63 -6.92
C ARG A 28 14.54 5.03 -5.46
N ASN A 29 14.22 4.06 -4.60
CA ASN A 29 14.28 4.21 -3.16
C ASN A 29 15.71 4.12 -2.64
N LYS A 30 15.94 4.62 -1.42
CA LYS A 30 17.23 4.59 -0.71
C LYS A 30 17.77 3.17 -0.49
N ASP A 31 16.89 2.18 -0.41
CA ASP A 31 17.25 0.77 -0.29
C ASP A 31 17.54 0.10 -1.64
N GLY A 32 17.52 0.86 -2.74
CA GLY A 32 17.75 0.38 -4.10
C GLY A 32 16.53 -0.25 -4.77
N SER A 33 15.39 -0.35 -4.08
CA SER A 33 14.15 -0.77 -4.72
C SER A 33 13.63 0.28 -5.70
N LEU A 34 12.89 -0.17 -6.70
CA LEU A 34 12.28 0.64 -7.74
C LEU A 34 10.78 0.65 -7.54
N MET A 35 10.14 1.81 -7.70
CA MET A 35 8.68 1.92 -7.69
C MET A 35 8.17 2.80 -8.82
N GLY A 36 6.96 2.48 -9.27
CA GLY A 36 6.23 3.22 -10.28
C GLY A 36 4.74 3.11 -10.02
N PHE A 37 3.95 4.00 -10.63
CA PHE A 37 2.57 4.25 -10.22
C PHE A 37 1.65 4.25 -11.43
N ILE A 38 0.48 3.65 -11.28
CA ILE A 38 -0.57 3.58 -12.31
C ILE A 38 -1.84 4.16 -11.69
N ARG A 39 -2.32 5.28 -12.24
CA ARG A 39 -3.63 5.84 -11.92
C ARG A 39 -4.69 5.12 -12.74
N TYR A 40 -5.80 4.74 -12.13
CA TYR A 40 -6.91 4.06 -12.82
C TYR A 40 -8.26 4.45 -12.20
N GLY A 41 -9.35 3.82 -12.65
CA GLY A 41 -10.71 4.07 -12.14
C GLY A 41 -11.56 5.01 -13.00
N GLN A 42 -11.02 5.53 -14.11
CA GLN A 42 -11.84 6.17 -15.15
C GLN A 42 -12.69 5.09 -15.86
N PRO A 43 -13.93 5.40 -16.30
CA PRO A 43 -14.73 4.46 -17.05
C PRO A 43 -14.00 4.08 -18.33
N ALA A 44 -13.47 2.86 -18.36
CA ALA A 44 -12.86 2.28 -19.54
C ALA A 44 -13.93 1.48 -20.30
N GLU A 45 -14.01 1.67 -21.61
CA GLU A 45 -14.91 0.90 -22.49
C GLU A 45 -14.50 -0.57 -22.60
N THR A 46 -13.30 -0.92 -22.14
CA THR A 46 -12.68 -2.24 -22.34
C THR A 46 -12.82 -3.11 -21.09
N THR A 47 -13.36 -4.31 -21.28
CA THR A 47 -13.30 -5.37 -20.29
C THR A 47 -11.85 -5.78 -20.05
N ALA A 48 -11.41 -5.84 -18.79
CA ALA A 48 -10.13 -6.47 -18.46
C ALA A 48 -10.19 -7.96 -18.85
N ASP A 49 -9.19 -8.42 -19.61
CA ASP A 49 -8.87 -9.84 -19.65
C ASP A 49 -8.63 -10.37 -18.22
N GLU A 50 -8.65 -11.69 -18.03
CA GLU A 50 -8.32 -12.29 -16.74
C GLU A 50 -6.95 -11.79 -16.26
N ILE A 51 -6.94 -10.95 -15.22
CA ILE A 51 -5.71 -10.42 -14.64
C ILE A 51 -5.18 -11.49 -13.71
N SER A 52 -3.98 -11.98 -14.00
CA SER A 52 -3.22 -12.84 -13.09
C SER A 52 -1.93 -12.13 -12.68
N LEU A 53 -1.73 -11.98 -11.38
CA LEU A 53 -0.53 -11.39 -10.78
C LEU A 53 0.20 -12.48 -9.99
N ASP A 54 1.35 -12.90 -10.50
CA ASP A 54 2.23 -13.87 -9.85
C ASP A 54 3.66 -13.36 -9.90
N TYR A 55 3.98 -12.48 -8.94
CA TYR A 55 5.30 -11.90 -8.83
C TYR A 55 6.18 -12.67 -7.84
N PRO A 56 7.49 -12.79 -8.08
CA PRO A 56 8.38 -13.47 -7.15
C PRO A 56 8.62 -12.64 -5.87
N LYS A 57 9.32 -13.25 -4.89
CA LYS A 57 9.76 -12.54 -3.69
C LYS A 57 10.55 -11.27 -4.05
N GLY A 58 10.25 -10.19 -3.34
CA GLY A 58 10.88 -8.88 -3.55
C GLY A 58 10.02 -7.92 -4.36
N TRP A 59 8.92 -8.40 -4.93
CA TRP A 59 7.87 -7.54 -5.48
C TRP A 59 6.84 -7.20 -4.41
N GLY A 60 6.26 -6.00 -4.52
CA GLY A 60 5.17 -5.54 -3.69
C GLY A 60 4.25 -4.62 -4.47
N MET A 61 3.04 -4.43 -3.95
CA MET A 61 2.09 -3.49 -4.50
C MET A 61 1.27 -2.81 -3.41
N TRP A 62 0.85 -1.58 -3.70
CA TRP A 62 -0.08 -0.81 -2.89
C TRP A 62 -1.20 -0.32 -3.80
N LEU A 63 -2.41 -0.75 -3.50
CA LEU A 63 -3.64 -0.17 -4.02
C LEU A 63 -4.04 0.95 -3.06
N ASP A 64 -4.02 2.19 -3.52
CA ASP A 64 -4.28 3.35 -2.68
C ASP A 64 -5.44 4.16 -3.27
N ARG A 65 -6.55 4.22 -2.53
CA ARG A 65 -7.72 5.02 -2.89
C ARG A 65 -7.75 6.25 -2.01
N HIS A 66 -7.62 7.42 -2.62
CA HIS A 66 -7.74 8.70 -1.96
C HIS A 66 -9.18 9.17 -2.08
N HIS A 67 -9.74 9.65 -0.97
CA HIS A 67 -10.96 10.44 -0.95
C HIS A 67 -10.66 11.66 -0.11
N PHE A 68 -10.21 12.71 -0.78
CA PHE A 68 -9.94 14.02 -0.21
C PHE A 68 -10.90 15.03 -0.82
N ALA A 69 -11.09 16.16 -0.14
CA ALA A 69 -11.75 17.30 -0.76
C ALA A 69 -11.08 17.66 -2.11
N GLY A 70 -11.80 17.44 -3.21
CA GLY A 70 -11.33 17.72 -4.58
C GLY A 70 -10.55 16.60 -5.28
N ASP A 71 -10.28 15.46 -4.61
CA ASP A 71 -9.55 14.33 -5.20
C ASP A 71 -10.18 12.99 -4.77
N ASN A 72 -10.68 12.23 -5.74
CA ASN A 72 -11.18 10.88 -5.54
C ASN A 72 -10.53 9.94 -6.55
N THR A 73 -9.37 9.40 -6.19
CA THR A 73 -8.50 8.73 -7.15
C THR A 73 -7.98 7.39 -6.65
N GLU A 74 -7.76 6.48 -7.60
CA GLU A 74 -7.26 5.14 -7.35
C GLU A 74 -5.88 4.98 -7.99
N THR A 75 -4.86 4.74 -7.17
CA THR A 75 -3.47 4.62 -7.63
C THR A 75 -2.89 3.27 -7.20
N LEU A 76 -2.38 2.52 -8.17
CA LEU A 76 -1.62 1.30 -7.96
C LEU A 76 -0.13 1.62 -8.00
N CYS A 77 0.55 1.47 -6.87
CA CYS A 77 2.01 1.43 -6.83
C CYS A 77 2.49 0.00 -7.05
N LEU A 78 3.39 -0.18 -8.01
CA LEU A 78 4.20 -1.38 -8.16
C LEU A 78 5.59 -1.11 -7.60
N LEU A 79 6.13 -2.04 -6.82
CA LEU A 79 7.47 -1.98 -6.25
C LEU A 79 8.23 -3.26 -6.60
N TRP A 80 9.51 -3.10 -6.92
CA TRP A 80 10.45 -4.19 -7.05
C TRP A 80 11.74 -3.92 -6.28
N ASN A 81 12.12 -4.84 -5.39
CA ASN A 81 13.43 -4.87 -4.75
C ASN A 81 14.32 -5.91 -5.46
N PRO A 82 15.30 -5.49 -6.27
CA PRO A 82 16.16 -6.41 -7.02
C PRO A 82 17.07 -7.23 -6.08
N ILE A 83 16.96 -8.55 -6.14
CA ILE A 83 17.79 -9.47 -5.35
C ILE A 83 18.93 -9.96 -6.22
N ARG A 84 20.18 -9.67 -5.84
CA ARG A 84 21.39 -10.02 -6.61
C ARG A 84 22.21 -11.09 -5.91
N ARG A 85 22.84 -11.99 -6.67
CA ARG A 85 23.84 -12.95 -6.14
C ARG A 85 25.25 -12.34 -6.02
N GLY A 86 25.48 -11.17 -6.63
CA GLY A 86 26.70 -10.37 -6.58
C GLY A 86 26.50 -9.08 -7.39
N SER A 87 27.37 -8.08 -7.25
CA SER A 87 27.21 -6.75 -7.87
C SER A 87 27.11 -6.78 -9.40
N ASN A 88 27.73 -7.77 -10.05
CA ASN A 88 27.81 -7.86 -11.51
C ASN A 88 26.77 -8.81 -12.12
N PHE A 89 25.92 -9.43 -11.30
CA PHE A 89 24.90 -10.34 -11.78
C PHE A 89 23.55 -9.65 -11.86
N PRO A 90 22.73 -9.94 -12.89
CA PRO A 90 21.36 -9.46 -12.94
C PRO A 90 20.60 -9.97 -11.71
N ALA A 91 19.56 -9.24 -11.35
CA ALA A 91 18.65 -9.67 -10.31
C ALA A 91 18.05 -11.05 -10.64
N VAL A 92 17.89 -11.90 -9.62
CA VAL A 92 17.39 -13.27 -9.79
C VAL A 92 15.88 -13.39 -9.65
N ASN A 93 15.21 -12.33 -9.19
CA ASN A 93 13.78 -12.26 -8.95
C ASN A 93 13.06 -11.44 -10.03
N LEU A 94 13.36 -11.76 -11.28
CA LEU A 94 12.71 -11.19 -12.47
C LEU A 94 11.35 -11.83 -12.69
N CYS A 95 10.45 -11.10 -13.35
CA CYS A 95 9.21 -11.57 -13.91
C CYS A 95 9.52 -12.33 -15.21
N GLU A 96 8.92 -13.50 -15.35
CA GLU A 96 9.14 -14.33 -16.52
C GLU A 96 8.65 -13.63 -17.81
N GLY A 97 9.38 -13.86 -18.91
CA GLY A 97 8.96 -13.43 -20.25
C GLY A 97 9.20 -11.95 -20.61
N ILE A 98 9.67 -11.10 -19.68
CA ILE A 98 9.88 -9.66 -19.95
C ILE A 98 11.36 -9.33 -20.20
N TRP A 99 12.27 -9.93 -19.43
CA TRP A 99 13.71 -9.63 -19.52
C TRP A 99 14.35 -10.15 -20.80
N ARG A 100 15.13 -9.31 -21.49
CA ARG A 100 15.79 -9.65 -22.78
C ARG A 100 17.33 -9.73 -22.72
N GLY A 101 17.94 -9.66 -21.54
CA GLY A 101 19.37 -9.98 -21.35
C GLY A 101 20.35 -8.82 -21.36
N SER A 102 19.97 -7.63 -21.85
CA SER A 102 20.90 -6.50 -22.07
C SER A 102 20.44 -5.15 -21.53
N GLU A 103 19.29 -5.09 -20.86
CA GLU A 103 18.69 -3.84 -20.38
C GLU A 103 19.15 -3.48 -18.96
N ALA A 104 19.08 -2.20 -18.60
CA ALA A 104 19.26 -1.79 -17.21
C ALA A 104 18.05 -2.21 -16.36
N GLU A 105 18.24 -2.39 -15.05
CA GLU A 105 17.17 -2.81 -14.15
C GLU A 105 16.00 -1.81 -14.12
N GLU A 106 16.28 -0.51 -14.21
CA GLU A 106 15.27 0.55 -14.32
C GLU A 106 14.45 0.46 -15.61
N ASP A 107 15.08 0.14 -16.74
CA ASP A 107 14.41 -0.05 -18.02
C ASP A 107 13.52 -1.29 -18.00
N TYR A 108 14.04 -2.37 -17.44
CA TYR A 108 13.26 -3.58 -17.24
C TYR A 108 12.06 -3.33 -16.32
N PHE A 109 12.26 -2.69 -15.18
CA PHE A 109 11.17 -2.36 -14.26
C PHE A 109 10.11 -1.50 -14.93
N ARG A 110 10.53 -0.48 -15.70
CA ARG A 110 9.63 0.35 -16.51
C ARG A 110 8.83 -0.49 -17.49
N LYS A 111 9.41 -1.48 -18.17
CA LYS A 111 8.67 -2.39 -19.04
C LYS A 111 7.63 -3.20 -18.27
N VAL A 112 7.99 -3.76 -17.11
CA VAL A 112 7.02 -4.49 -16.26
C VAL A 112 5.86 -3.58 -15.84
N LEU A 113 6.15 -2.34 -15.44
CA LEU A 113 5.15 -1.33 -15.07
C LEU A 113 4.20 -1.02 -16.24
N MET A 114 4.75 -0.83 -17.45
CA MET A 114 3.96 -0.56 -18.66
C MET A 114 3.11 -1.76 -19.09
N GLU A 115 3.61 -3.01 -18.95
CA GLU A 115 2.79 -4.20 -19.19
C GLU A 115 1.66 -4.33 -18.18
N LEU A 116 1.92 -4.03 -16.90
CA LEU A 116 0.88 -4.03 -15.87
C LEU A 116 -0.19 -2.96 -16.15
N SER A 117 0.21 -1.75 -16.56
CA SER A 117 -0.74 -0.66 -16.83
C SER A 117 -1.71 -1.01 -17.96
N ARG A 118 -1.27 -1.77 -18.98
CA ARG A 118 -2.15 -2.25 -20.06
C ARG A 118 -3.18 -3.28 -19.60
N LYS A 119 -2.88 -4.03 -18.53
CA LYS A 119 -3.83 -5.00 -17.94
C LYS A 119 -4.87 -4.33 -17.05
N VAL A 120 -4.59 -3.12 -16.56
CA VAL A 120 -5.51 -2.35 -15.70
C VAL A 120 -6.37 -1.43 -16.58
N PRO A 121 -7.71 -1.57 -16.59
CA PRO A 121 -8.60 -0.72 -17.38
C PRO A 121 -8.40 0.77 -17.06
N GLY A 122 -8.16 1.58 -18.09
CA GLY A 122 -7.89 3.01 -17.93
C GLY A 122 -6.57 3.32 -17.21
N GLY A 123 -5.66 2.35 -17.12
CA GLY A 123 -4.38 2.49 -16.42
C GLY A 123 -3.45 3.48 -17.10
N LEU A 124 -3.20 4.60 -16.42
CA LEU A 124 -2.25 5.63 -16.81
C LEU A 124 -1.01 5.59 -15.91
N VAL A 125 0.16 5.32 -16.49
CA VAL A 125 1.43 5.40 -15.75
C VAL A 125 1.73 6.86 -15.41
N LEU A 126 1.86 7.16 -14.12
CA LEU A 126 2.20 8.51 -13.65
C LEU A 126 3.64 8.85 -13.98
N GLN A 127 3.89 10.12 -14.29
CA GLN A 127 5.23 10.62 -14.59
C GLN A 127 5.55 11.90 -13.82
N ARG A 128 6.82 12.08 -13.45
CA ARG A 128 7.40 13.35 -12.98
C ARG A 128 6.56 13.99 -11.85
N GLU A 129 6.01 15.18 -12.07
CA GLU A 129 5.21 15.96 -11.12
C GLU A 129 3.99 15.17 -10.62
N GLN A 130 3.40 14.31 -11.46
CA GLN A 130 2.25 13.49 -11.06
C GLN A 130 2.63 12.47 -9.97
N ILE A 131 3.85 11.92 -10.03
CA ILE A 131 4.37 11.03 -8.99
C ILE A 131 4.57 11.82 -7.70
N LEU A 132 5.17 13.01 -7.79
CA LEU A 132 5.45 13.84 -6.61
C LEU A 132 4.15 14.31 -5.94
N SER A 133 3.18 14.76 -6.72
CA SER A 133 1.83 15.13 -6.24
C SER A 133 1.14 13.96 -5.56
N TYR A 134 1.19 12.75 -6.12
CA TYR A 134 0.64 11.56 -5.49
C TYR A 134 1.35 11.23 -4.15
N LEU A 135 2.68 11.25 -4.13
CA LEU A 135 3.46 10.96 -2.92
C LEU A 135 3.21 12.01 -1.82
N GLN A 136 3.17 13.30 -2.17
CA GLN A 136 2.84 14.38 -1.25
C GLN A 136 1.42 14.22 -0.71
N SER A 137 0.44 13.95 -1.58
CA SER A 137 -0.96 13.80 -1.18
C SER A 137 -1.16 12.62 -0.23
N THR A 138 -0.47 11.52 -0.53
CA THR A 138 -0.39 10.32 0.32
C THR A 138 0.18 10.67 1.70
N LEU A 139 1.25 11.46 1.75
CA LEU A 139 1.95 11.82 2.97
C LEU A 139 1.17 12.80 3.85
N GLU A 140 0.60 13.83 3.23
CA GLU A 140 -0.11 14.93 3.90
C GLU A 140 -1.58 14.63 4.21
N MET A 141 -2.09 13.48 3.74
CA MET A 141 -3.51 13.08 3.88
C MET A 141 -4.49 14.13 3.32
N GLN A 142 -4.14 14.75 2.19
CA GLN A 142 -4.96 15.72 1.47
C GLN A 142 -4.51 15.78 0.01
N PHE A 143 -5.29 16.40 -0.87
CA PHE A 143 -4.84 16.68 -2.23
C PHE A 143 -3.69 17.71 -2.23
N CYS A 144 -2.61 17.38 -2.93
CA CYS A 144 -1.45 18.24 -3.11
C CYS A 144 -1.00 18.23 -4.58
N GLU A 145 -0.73 19.41 -5.13
CA GLU A 145 -0.03 19.57 -6.40
C GLU A 145 1.41 20.01 -6.14
N VAL A 146 2.35 19.29 -6.72
CA VAL A 146 3.79 19.53 -6.57
C VAL A 146 4.39 19.86 -7.92
N THR A 147 5.09 20.99 -8.00
CA THR A 147 5.94 21.34 -9.14
C THR A 147 7.25 20.57 -9.06
N MET A 148 7.84 20.24 -10.22
CA MET A 148 9.12 19.53 -10.24
C MET A 148 10.21 20.35 -9.55
N PRO A 149 10.93 19.78 -8.55
CA PRO A 149 12.11 20.42 -7.99
C PRO A 149 13.23 20.43 -9.02
N GLU A 150 14.14 21.40 -8.89
CA GLU A 150 15.35 21.48 -9.72
C GLU A 150 16.17 20.18 -9.66
N ILE A 151 16.27 19.59 -8.45
CA ILE A 151 16.97 18.34 -8.20
C ILE A 151 15.94 17.32 -7.69
N PRO A 152 15.49 16.35 -8.51
CA PRO A 152 14.51 15.33 -8.12
C PRO A 152 15.15 14.16 -7.38
N LEU A 153 16.01 14.47 -6.41
CA LEU A 153 16.67 13.54 -5.51
C LEU A 153 16.29 13.88 -4.06
N TYR A 154 16.49 12.92 -3.16
CA TYR A 154 16.11 13.03 -1.74
C TYR A 154 14.63 13.37 -1.57
N LEU A 155 13.76 12.67 -2.30
CA LEU A 155 12.32 12.90 -2.31
C LEU A 155 11.69 12.76 -0.93
N ASP A 156 12.27 11.91 -0.06
CA ASP A 156 11.92 11.88 1.35
C ASP A 156 12.05 13.24 2.03
N ALA A 157 13.17 13.94 1.83
CA ALA A 157 13.44 15.23 2.43
C ALA A 157 12.69 16.35 1.72
N VAL A 158 12.62 16.31 0.38
CA VAL A 158 11.91 17.31 -0.43
C VAL A 158 10.42 17.32 -0.09
N LEU A 159 9.78 16.16 -0.05
CA LEU A 159 8.32 16.05 0.14
C LEU A 159 7.91 16.21 1.61
N SER A 160 8.80 15.91 2.57
CA SER A 160 8.49 16.07 4.01
C SER A 160 9.03 17.35 4.64
N LYS A 161 9.68 18.23 3.86
CA LYS A 161 10.43 19.40 4.35
C LYS A 161 9.59 20.28 5.28
N ASP A 162 8.41 20.66 4.82
CA ASP A 162 7.50 21.61 5.49
C ASP A 162 6.29 20.89 6.10
N MET A 163 6.33 19.56 6.19
CA MET A 163 5.25 18.75 6.72
C MET A 163 5.13 18.94 8.23
N GLU A 164 3.97 19.38 8.70
CA GLU A 164 3.65 19.44 10.12
C GLU A 164 3.33 18.03 10.63
N PHE A 165 4.36 17.28 10.99
CA PHE A 165 4.26 15.95 11.58
C PHE A 165 4.64 16.00 13.06
N LYS A 166 3.70 15.62 13.94
CA LYS A 166 3.94 15.60 15.38
C LYS A 166 3.68 14.22 15.95
N VAL A 167 4.71 13.65 16.57
CA VAL A 167 4.61 12.44 17.40
C VAL A 167 4.60 12.86 18.87
N TYR A 168 3.73 12.25 19.66
CA TYR A 168 3.60 12.55 21.08
C TYR A 168 4.59 11.73 21.92
N ASP A 169 4.86 12.18 23.15
CA ASP A 169 5.84 11.61 24.07
C ASP A 169 5.72 10.07 24.16
N PRO A 170 6.79 9.29 23.87
CA PRO A 170 6.77 7.84 23.94
C PRO A 170 6.44 7.28 25.34
N HIS A 171 6.63 8.09 26.39
CA HIS A 171 6.31 7.75 27.78
C HIS A 171 4.98 8.33 28.26
N GLY A 172 4.30 9.14 27.44
CA GLY A 172 3.01 9.75 27.73
C GLY A 172 1.81 8.84 27.42
N ARG A 173 0.62 9.27 27.84
CA ARG A 173 -0.65 8.56 27.54
C ARG A 173 -0.94 8.48 26.04
N ASP A 174 -0.48 9.49 25.29
CA ASP A 174 -0.72 9.65 23.85
C ASP A 174 0.43 9.09 22.99
N ARG A 175 1.33 8.25 23.51
CA ARG A 175 2.57 7.78 22.84
C ARG A 175 2.42 7.22 21.41
N ASN A 176 1.23 6.75 21.06
CA ASN A 176 0.93 6.18 19.75
C ASN A 176 0.08 7.11 18.88
N ARG A 177 -0.42 8.22 19.44
CA ARG A 177 -1.05 9.29 18.68
C ARG A 177 0.01 10.00 17.85
N PHE A 178 -0.41 10.47 16.68
CA PHE A 178 0.36 11.41 15.87
C PHE A 178 -0.59 12.25 15.05
N THR A 179 -0.16 13.47 14.73
CA THR A 179 -0.92 14.39 13.90
C THR A 179 -0.16 14.75 12.64
N ILE A 180 -0.91 14.97 11.57
CA ILE A 180 -0.43 15.54 10.32
C ILE A 180 -1.24 16.81 10.09
N ARG A 181 -0.58 17.96 9.97
CA ARG A 181 -1.24 19.27 9.76
C ARG A 181 -2.30 19.58 10.82
N GLY A 182 -1.97 19.35 12.08
CA GLY A 182 -2.89 19.53 13.21
C GLY A 182 -4.08 18.54 13.27
N LYS A 183 -4.25 17.66 12.28
CA LYS A 183 -5.31 16.62 12.26
C LYS A 183 -4.80 15.32 12.89
N ASP A 184 -5.65 14.69 13.70
CA ASP A 184 -5.40 13.38 14.28
C ASP A 184 -5.52 12.29 13.22
N ILE A 185 -4.50 11.44 13.13
CA ILE A 185 -4.51 10.33 12.17
C ILE A 185 -5.04 9.07 12.84
N ALA A 186 -6.25 8.68 12.44
CA ALA A 186 -6.87 7.42 12.85
C ALA A 186 -6.57 6.32 11.83
N VAL A 187 -6.12 5.16 12.32
CA VAL A 187 -5.71 4.03 11.47
C VAL A 187 -6.53 2.80 11.85
N THR A 188 -7.23 2.22 10.90
CA THR A 188 -8.05 1.03 11.09
C THR A 188 -7.62 -0.08 10.15
N SER A 189 -7.20 -1.21 10.70
CA SER A 189 -6.80 -2.38 9.92
C SER A 189 -7.96 -3.35 9.73
N ILE A 190 -8.27 -3.67 8.47
CA ILE A 190 -9.29 -4.65 8.10
C ILE A 190 -8.66 -6.05 8.04
N LYS A 191 -9.25 -7.00 8.77
CA LYS A 191 -8.67 -8.34 9.00
C LYS A 191 -9.13 -9.40 8.02
N VAL A 192 -9.94 -9.01 7.03
CA VAL A 192 -10.39 -9.82 5.90
C VAL A 192 -10.05 -9.10 4.59
N SER A 193 -10.01 -9.81 3.46
CA SER A 193 -9.99 -9.16 2.15
C SER A 193 -11.43 -8.85 1.77
N LEU A 194 -11.74 -7.57 1.54
CA LEU A 194 -13.07 -7.16 1.11
C LEU A 194 -13.19 -7.26 -0.40
N GLN A 195 -14.27 -7.91 -0.87
CA GLN A 195 -14.69 -7.83 -2.27
C GLN A 195 -15.08 -6.40 -2.63
N GLU A 196 -14.98 -6.06 -3.91
CA GLU A 196 -15.16 -4.68 -4.37
C GLU A 196 -16.51 -4.08 -3.99
N SER A 197 -17.60 -4.86 -4.09
CA SER A 197 -18.94 -4.39 -3.71
C SER A 197 -19.06 -4.03 -2.23
N LYS A 198 -18.46 -4.84 -1.34
CA LYS A 198 -18.44 -4.58 0.11
C LYS A 198 -17.49 -3.45 0.46
N LEU A 199 -16.34 -3.36 -0.22
CA LEU A 199 -15.40 -2.26 -0.08
C LEU A 199 -16.06 -0.93 -0.47
N ASP A 200 -16.69 -0.85 -1.64
CA ASP A 200 -17.40 0.35 -2.11
C ASP A 200 -18.51 0.76 -1.15
N MET A 201 -19.26 -0.19 -0.55
CA MET A 201 -20.25 0.12 0.49
C MET A 201 -19.62 0.76 1.74
N VAL A 202 -18.50 0.21 2.22
CA VAL A 202 -17.76 0.77 3.37
C VAL A 202 -17.22 2.17 3.05
N LEU A 203 -16.56 2.33 1.90
CA LEU A 203 -15.99 3.60 1.47
C LEU A 203 -17.08 4.67 1.24
N LYS A 204 -18.24 4.29 0.70
CA LYS A 204 -19.42 5.15 0.56
C LYS A 204 -19.90 5.72 1.89
N ALA A 205 -19.91 4.91 2.95
CA ALA A 205 -20.31 5.36 4.28
C ALA A 205 -19.36 6.46 4.82
N PHE A 206 -18.08 6.42 4.45
CA PHE A 206 -17.08 7.39 4.92
C PHE A 206 -16.91 8.63 4.04
N ARG A 207 -17.76 8.85 3.03
CA ARG A 207 -17.61 9.95 2.06
C ARG A 207 -17.61 11.37 2.64
N GLN A 208 -18.05 11.56 3.88
CA GLN A 208 -18.04 12.85 4.56
C GLN A 208 -16.68 13.16 5.24
N MET A 209 -15.71 12.24 5.16
CA MET A 209 -14.41 12.34 5.82
C MET A 209 -13.28 12.28 4.79
N ASP A 210 -12.18 12.98 5.02
CA ASP A 210 -10.95 12.75 4.26
C ASP A 210 -10.35 11.39 4.67
N TYR A 211 -10.22 10.47 3.72
CA TYR A 211 -9.68 9.14 3.98
C TYR A 211 -8.77 8.62 2.87
N ARG A 212 -7.92 7.68 3.26
CA ARG A 212 -7.21 6.78 2.35
C ARG A 212 -7.55 5.34 2.68
N PHE A 213 -7.88 4.55 1.67
CA PHE A 213 -7.89 3.11 1.77
C PHE A 213 -6.65 2.54 1.07
N CYS A 214 -5.83 1.83 1.82
CA CYS A 214 -4.64 1.18 1.30
C CYS A 214 -4.73 -0.34 1.44
N ARG A 215 -4.67 -1.04 0.31
CA ARG A 215 -4.49 -2.50 0.24
C ARG A 215 -3.08 -2.80 -0.24
N ARG A 216 -2.27 -3.39 0.62
CA ARG A 216 -0.87 -3.73 0.36
C ARG A 216 -0.72 -5.24 0.18
N CYS A 217 0.03 -5.67 -0.83
CA CYS A 217 0.47 -7.05 -1.01
C CYS A 217 1.99 -7.13 -1.17
N LEU A 218 2.64 -7.96 -0.37
CA LEU A 218 4.05 -8.33 -0.52
C LEU A 218 4.13 -9.76 -1.02
N PHE A 219 4.54 -9.93 -2.28
CA PHE A 219 4.53 -11.22 -2.96
C PHE A 219 5.59 -12.17 -2.43
N MET A 220 5.29 -13.47 -2.50
CA MET A 220 6.24 -14.52 -2.16
C MET A 220 5.91 -15.84 -2.87
N PRO A 221 6.92 -16.73 -3.02
CA PRO A 221 6.71 -18.07 -3.54
C PRO A 221 5.67 -18.85 -2.75
N GLU A 222 5.01 -19.77 -3.45
CA GLU A 222 3.94 -20.61 -2.93
C GLU A 222 4.33 -21.37 -1.65
N ASP A 223 5.53 -21.93 -1.61
CA ASP A 223 6.02 -22.69 -0.45
C ASP A 223 6.22 -21.79 0.79
N ASN A 224 6.71 -20.56 0.59
CA ASN A 224 6.84 -19.57 1.64
C ASN A 224 5.46 -19.16 2.17
N LEU A 225 4.49 -18.91 1.29
CA LEU A 225 3.14 -18.55 1.69
C LEU A 225 2.47 -19.67 2.48
N ARG A 226 2.59 -20.93 2.03
CA ARG A 226 2.11 -22.11 2.78
C ARG A 226 2.73 -22.18 4.17
N GLN A 227 4.03 -21.88 4.30
CA GLN A 227 4.72 -21.90 5.58
C GLN A 227 4.17 -20.82 6.52
N GLU A 228 3.99 -19.58 6.05
CA GLU A 228 3.45 -18.48 6.87
C GLU A 228 1.99 -18.75 7.29
N LEU A 229 1.17 -19.29 6.39
CA LEU A 229 -0.20 -19.72 6.71
C LEU A 229 -0.22 -20.81 7.79
N ARG A 230 0.66 -21.82 7.69
CA ARG A 230 0.79 -22.86 8.71
C ARG A 230 1.26 -22.30 10.05
N LYS A 231 2.23 -21.37 10.06
CA LYS A 231 2.70 -20.69 11.28
C LYS A 231 1.57 -19.90 11.95
N MET A 232 0.81 -19.14 11.17
CA MET A 232 -0.32 -18.35 11.67
C MET A 232 -1.41 -19.24 12.25
N THR A 233 -1.87 -20.24 11.48
CA THR A 233 -2.97 -21.12 11.90
C THR A 233 -2.59 -22.04 13.07
N ALA A 234 -1.31 -22.44 13.20
CA ALA A 234 -0.83 -23.20 14.35
C ALA A 234 -0.97 -22.43 15.68
N LYS A 235 -0.77 -21.09 15.65
CA LYS A 235 -0.97 -20.24 16.84
C LYS A 235 -2.44 -20.12 17.24
N TRP A 236 -3.35 -20.07 16.26
CA TRP A 236 -4.79 -19.92 16.51
C TRP A 236 -5.49 -21.23 16.89
N CYS A 237 -5.00 -22.36 16.37
CA CYS A 237 -5.60 -23.68 16.54
C CYS A 237 -4.65 -24.66 17.26
N PRO A 238 -4.22 -24.37 18.50
CA PRO A 238 -3.36 -25.30 19.24
C PRO A 238 -4.11 -26.63 19.43
N LYS A 239 -3.48 -27.74 19.03
CA LYS A 239 -4.02 -29.11 19.09
C LYS A 239 -5.29 -29.39 18.26
N ARG A 240 -5.73 -28.46 17.39
CA ARG A 240 -6.91 -28.64 16.51
C ARG A 240 -6.49 -28.83 15.05
N GLN A 241 -5.94 -30.00 14.73
CA GLN A 241 -5.40 -30.27 13.39
C GLN A 241 -6.49 -30.26 12.31
N SER A 242 -7.64 -30.91 12.53
CA SER A 242 -8.73 -30.96 11.56
C SER A 242 -9.26 -29.58 11.15
N VAL A 243 -9.44 -28.66 12.12
CA VAL A 243 -9.87 -27.27 11.87
C VAL A 243 -8.81 -26.52 11.06
N ARG A 244 -7.53 -26.72 11.38
CA ARG A 244 -6.41 -26.11 10.67
C ARG A 244 -6.36 -26.56 9.21
N ASP A 245 -6.48 -27.86 8.98
CA ASP A 245 -6.45 -28.45 7.65
C ASP A 245 -7.65 -27.98 6.83
N TYR A 246 -8.83 -27.87 7.45
CA TYR A 246 -10.00 -27.26 6.84
C TYR A 246 -9.74 -25.80 6.44
N MET A 247 -9.27 -24.94 7.35
CA MET A 247 -8.97 -23.54 7.06
C MET A 247 -7.96 -23.37 5.93
N LEU A 248 -6.89 -24.17 5.93
CA LEU A 248 -5.86 -24.13 4.89
C LEU A 248 -6.40 -24.62 3.54
N SER A 249 -7.24 -25.66 3.53
CA SER A 249 -7.83 -26.22 2.31
C SER A 249 -8.78 -25.26 1.58
N LYS A 250 -9.35 -24.27 2.30
CA LYS A 250 -10.26 -23.27 1.72
C LYS A 250 -9.52 -22.15 0.99
N GLN A 251 -8.22 -22.00 1.22
CA GLN A 251 -7.43 -21.03 0.49
C GLN A 251 -6.95 -21.60 -0.84
N ALA A 252 -7.05 -20.82 -1.93
CA ALA A 252 -6.46 -21.17 -3.23
C ALA A 252 -6.03 -19.88 -3.96
N GLY A 253 -5.32 -20.00 -5.08
CA GLY A 253 -4.76 -18.88 -5.83
C GLY A 253 -3.33 -18.51 -5.38
N SER A 254 -2.75 -17.47 -5.98
CA SER A 254 -1.44 -16.90 -5.61
C SER A 254 -1.61 -15.90 -4.46
N GLY A 255 -0.54 -15.23 -4.02
CA GLY A 255 -0.67 -14.18 -3.01
C GLY A 255 0.61 -13.91 -2.24
N GLY A 256 0.43 -13.52 -0.98
CA GLY A 256 1.55 -13.14 -0.13
C GLY A 256 1.11 -12.61 1.21
N MET A 257 1.88 -11.68 1.75
CA MET A 257 1.47 -10.95 2.94
C MET A 257 0.57 -9.80 2.49
N ILE A 258 -0.69 -9.78 2.95
CA ILE A 258 -1.69 -8.80 2.54
C ILE A 258 -2.23 -8.04 3.77
N SER A 259 -2.43 -6.73 3.62
CA SER A 259 -3.07 -5.87 4.62
C SER A 259 -3.98 -4.85 3.94
N ASP A 260 -5.20 -4.71 4.48
CA ASP A 260 -6.16 -3.67 4.11
C ASP A 260 -6.22 -2.68 5.28
N THR A 261 -6.01 -1.39 5.01
CA THR A 261 -5.91 -0.33 6.03
C THR A 261 -6.67 0.90 5.60
N LEU A 262 -7.57 1.38 6.45
CA LEU A 262 -8.18 2.70 6.35
C LEU A 262 -7.37 3.69 7.18
N VAL A 263 -7.12 4.86 6.63
CA VAL A 263 -6.45 5.98 7.29
C VAL A 263 -7.35 7.20 7.16
N PHE A 264 -7.63 7.87 8.26
CA PHE A 264 -8.48 9.07 8.29
C PHE A 264 -7.70 10.24 8.87
N ALA A 265 -7.95 11.45 8.35
CA ALA A 265 -7.46 12.68 8.94
C ALA A 265 -8.61 13.41 9.65
N LEU A 266 -8.58 13.40 10.98
CA LEU A 266 -9.67 13.86 11.84
C LEU A 266 -9.33 15.20 12.47
N ASP A 267 -10.31 16.12 12.53
CA ASP A 267 -10.14 17.34 13.31
C ASP A 267 -10.10 17.00 14.81
N SER A 268 -9.13 17.58 15.52
CA SER A 268 -8.80 17.21 16.91
C SER A 268 -9.96 17.42 17.91
N GLY A 269 -10.91 18.31 17.60
CA GLY A 269 -12.10 18.56 18.43
C GLY A 269 -13.18 17.47 18.36
N VAL A 270 -13.13 16.58 17.36
CA VAL A 270 -14.17 15.60 17.04
C VAL A 270 -13.63 14.18 16.83
N ALA A 271 -12.35 13.95 17.13
CA ALA A 271 -11.69 12.66 16.92
C ALA A 271 -12.42 11.50 17.61
N GLU A 272 -12.88 11.67 18.85
CA GLU A 272 -13.59 10.62 19.60
C GLU A 272 -14.94 10.25 18.97
N GLU A 273 -15.67 11.24 18.43
CA GLU A 273 -16.92 11.02 17.71
C GLU A 273 -16.68 10.23 16.43
N TYR A 274 -15.67 10.62 15.65
CA TYR A 274 -15.30 9.89 14.44
C TYR A 274 -14.77 8.49 14.73
N HIS A 275 -14.04 8.28 15.83
CA HIS A 275 -13.64 6.95 16.25
C HIS A 275 -14.84 6.06 16.57
N ARG A 276 -15.90 6.59 17.18
CA ARG A 276 -17.14 5.87 17.40
C ARG A 276 -17.85 5.58 16.08
N TYR A 277 -17.98 6.58 15.22
CA TYR A 277 -18.60 6.47 13.91
C TYR A 277 -17.93 5.38 13.04
N ILE A 278 -16.59 5.37 12.98
CA ILE A 278 -15.83 4.35 12.23
C ILE A 278 -16.16 2.94 12.74
N ARG A 279 -16.25 2.75 14.07
CA ARG A 279 -16.60 1.45 14.66
C ARG A 279 -18.02 1.05 14.29
N GLU A 280 -19.00 1.93 14.52
CA GLU A 280 -20.41 1.67 14.26
C GLU A 280 -20.65 1.26 12.79
N ILE A 281 -20.02 1.96 11.83
CA ILE A 281 -20.12 1.62 10.41
C ILE A 281 -19.51 0.25 10.12
N LEU A 282 -18.29 -0.02 10.59
CA LEU A 282 -17.62 -1.29 10.28
C LEU A 282 -18.29 -2.49 10.97
N GLU A 283 -18.87 -2.28 12.15
CA GLU A 283 -19.70 -3.27 12.86
C GLU A 283 -21.01 -3.51 12.11
N ALA A 284 -21.71 -2.46 11.67
CA ALA A 284 -22.94 -2.58 10.90
C ALA A 284 -22.74 -3.28 9.55
N VAL A 285 -21.56 -3.11 8.93
CA VAL A 285 -21.19 -3.79 7.69
C VAL A 285 -20.58 -5.19 7.95
N GLU A 286 -20.49 -5.62 9.21
CA GLU A 286 -19.94 -6.91 9.62
C GLU A 286 -18.54 -7.17 9.03
N VAL A 287 -17.67 -6.17 9.14
CA VAL A 287 -16.27 -6.27 8.71
C VAL A 287 -15.41 -6.52 9.94
N PRO A 288 -14.61 -7.59 10.00
CA PRO A 288 -13.64 -7.75 11.08
C PRO A 288 -12.53 -6.68 10.97
N PHE A 289 -12.40 -5.81 11.97
CA PHE A 289 -11.40 -4.74 12.00
C PHE A 289 -10.68 -4.62 13.34
N VAL A 290 -9.60 -3.84 13.35
CA VAL A 290 -8.93 -3.34 14.56
C VAL A 290 -8.68 -1.86 14.37
N VAL A 291 -9.21 -1.03 15.26
CA VAL A 291 -8.76 0.37 15.42
C VAL A 291 -7.38 0.29 16.07
N GLU A 292 -6.34 0.73 15.35
CA GLU A 292 -4.96 0.53 15.77
C GLU A 292 -4.53 1.65 16.72
N ASP A 293 -4.73 1.46 18.02
CA ASP A 293 -4.27 2.44 19.04
C ASP A 293 -2.81 2.21 19.44
N TYR A 294 -2.32 0.98 19.35
CA TYR A 294 -0.94 0.64 19.71
C TYR A 294 0.03 0.69 18.53
N ASN A 295 -0.42 0.24 17.35
CA ASN A 295 0.43 0.14 16.15
C ASN A 295 0.07 1.18 15.08
N SER A 296 -0.70 2.22 15.42
CA SER A 296 -1.14 3.28 14.50
C SER A 296 -0.02 3.74 13.56
N LYS A 297 1.12 4.16 14.12
CA LYS A 297 2.29 4.65 13.39
C LYS A 297 2.85 3.57 12.46
N GLN A 298 3.08 2.36 12.96
CA GLN A 298 3.64 1.26 12.15
C GLN A 298 2.70 0.83 11.02
N CYS A 299 1.39 0.81 11.27
CA CYS A 299 0.38 0.51 10.26
C CYS A 299 0.30 1.63 9.22
N TRP A 300 0.31 2.90 9.63
CA TRP A 300 0.37 4.05 8.73
C TRP A 300 1.63 4.05 7.86
N TRP A 301 2.82 3.84 8.45
CA TRP A 301 4.05 3.67 7.67
C TRP A 301 3.92 2.56 6.62
N GLY A 302 3.16 1.50 6.94
CA GLY A 302 2.87 0.41 6.02
C GLY A 302 2.02 0.80 4.82
N THR A 303 1.19 1.85 4.93
CA THR A 303 0.34 2.34 3.83
C THR A 303 1.08 3.25 2.86
N LEU A 304 2.26 3.76 3.23
CA LEU A 304 3.06 4.57 2.32
C LEU A 304 3.78 3.68 1.29
N PRO A 305 3.74 4.03 0.00
CA PRO A 305 4.37 3.26 -1.06
C PRO A 305 5.89 3.16 -0.83
N GLY A 306 6.48 2.01 -1.17
CA GLY A 306 7.92 1.78 -0.98
C GLY A 306 8.36 1.44 0.44
N MET A 307 7.44 1.45 1.41
CA MET A 307 7.73 1.09 2.81
C MET A 307 7.67 -0.44 3.01
N PHE A 308 8.56 -1.16 2.33
CA PHE A 308 8.60 -2.64 2.31
C PHE A 308 8.75 -3.27 3.70
N ARG A 309 9.51 -2.62 4.59
CA ARG A 309 9.88 -3.12 5.92
C ARG A 309 8.94 -2.65 7.04
N ALA A 310 7.94 -1.84 6.72
CA ALA A 310 7.01 -1.34 7.72
C ALA A 310 6.15 -2.50 8.26
N ASN A 311 6.43 -2.85 9.52
CA ASN A 311 5.92 -4.03 10.23
C ASN A 311 4.50 -3.83 10.78
N GLY A 312 3.63 -3.16 10.02
CA GLY A 312 2.19 -3.17 10.30
C GLY A 312 1.65 -4.61 10.29
N LYS A 313 0.52 -4.86 10.93
CA LYS A 313 -0.09 -6.21 11.02
C LYS A 313 -0.55 -6.71 9.64
N ILE A 314 0.38 -7.26 8.88
CA ILE A 314 0.20 -7.87 7.57
C ILE A 314 0.01 -9.38 7.74
N LEU A 315 -0.94 -9.97 7.01
CA LEU A 315 -1.34 -11.37 7.21
C LEU A 315 -1.07 -12.19 5.94
N PRO A 316 -0.59 -13.43 6.04
CA PRO A 316 -0.49 -14.30 4.88
C PRO A 316 -1.89 -14.62 4.36
N ARG A 317 -2.13 -14.36 3.08
CA ARG A 317 -3.42 -14.59 2.40
C ARG A 317 -3.19 -15.04 0.96
N ARG A 318 -4.13 -15.84 0.46
CA ARG A 318 -4.24 -16.16 -0.97
C ARG A 318 -5.34 -15.34 -1.61
N GLU A 319 -5.13 -14.96 -2.86
CA GLU A 319 -6.06 -14.27 -3.72
C GLU A 319 -6.32 -15.11 -4.98
N LYS A 320 -7.59 -15.30 -5.31
CA LYS A 320 -8.02 -16.03 -6.51
C LYS A 320 -8.44 -15.08 -7.62
N ASN A 321 -8.93 -13.90 -7.27
CA ASN A 321 -9.47 -12.94 -8.21
C ASN A 321 -8.69 -11.62 -8.08
N TRP A 322 -7.67 -11.46 -8.92
CA TRP A 322 -6.88 -10.23 -8.92
C TRP A 322 -7.64 -9.02 -9.47
N GLN A 323 -8.71 -9.22 -10.26
CA GLN A 323 -9.57 -8.12 -10.67
C GLN A 323 -10.33 -7.54 -9.47
N ASP A 324 -10.91 -8.39 -8.63
CA ASP A 324 -11.57 -7.99 -7.37
C ASP A 324 -10.55 -7.43 -6.36
N PHE A 325 -9.33 -8.00 -6.31
CA PHE A 325 -8.25 -7.46 -5.47
C PHE A 325 -7.89 -6.03 -5.83
N LEU A 326 -7.75 -5.73 -7.13
CA LEU A 326 -7.52 -4.39 -7.66
C LEU A 326 -8.77 -3.49 -7.58
N GLY A 327 -9.90 -4.09 -7.19
CA GLY A 327 -11.18 -3.42 -7.07
C GLY A 327 -11.73 -2.91 -8.39
N LEU A 328 -11.44 -3.64 -9.47
CA LEU A 328 -12.00 -3.38 -10.78
C LEU A 328 -13.44 -3.87 -10.79
N LYS A 329 -14.37 -2.98 -11.18
CA LYS A 329 -15.78 -3.36 -11.32
C LYS A 329 -15.90 -4.39 -12.43
N GLY A 330 -16.34 -5.60 -12.09
CA GLY A 330 -16.83 -6.54 -13.09
C GLY A 330 -18.06 -5.92 -13.78
N VAL A 331 -18.05 -5.83 -15.11
CA VAL A 331 -19.31 -5.65 -15.84
C VAL A 331 -20.10 -6.93 -15.60
N GLU A 332 -21.28 -6.83 -14.97
CA GLU A 332 -22.21 -7.95 -14.92
C GLU A 332 -22.37 -8.46 -16.35
N LYS A 333 -21.92 -9.70 -16.63
CA LYS A 333 -22.31 -10.37 -17.86
C LYS A 333 -23.83 -10.42 -17.80
N ALA A 334 -24.51 -9.63 -18.62
CA ALA A 334 -25.94 -9.74 -18.82
C ALA A 334 -26.21 -11.22 -19.15
N SER A 335 -26.86 -11.91 -18.23
CA SER A 335 -27.34 -13.26 -18.43
C SER A 335 -28.26 -13.22 -19.65
N VAL A 336 -27.83 -13.82 -20.75
CA VAL A 336 -28.65 -14.01 -21.96
C VAL A 336 -29.71 -15.07 -21.68
#